data_AF-A0A7L3G502-F1
#
_entry.id   AF-A0A7L3G502-F1
#
_cell.length_a   1.000
_cell.length_b   1.000
_cell.length_c   1.000
_cell.angle_alpha   90.00
_cell.angle_beta   90.00
_cell.angle_gamma   90.00
#
_symmetry.space_group_name_H-M   'P 1'
#
loop_
_entity.id
_entity.type
_entity.pdbx_description
1 polymer ?
#
loop_
_entity_poly.entity_id
_entity_poly.type
_entity_poly.pdbx_seq_one_letter_code
_entity_poly.pdbx_strand_id
1 'polypeptide(L)'
;SHGNKEGFSCRGIQLAVDWFLEKGHKDITVFVPAWRKEQSRPDAPITDQEILRKLEKEKILVFTPSRRVQGRRVVCYDDRFIVKLAFDSDGIIVSND
;
A
#
# COMPACT_ATOMS: atom_id res chain seq x y z
N SER A 1 -1.54 14.04 -0.52
CA SER A 1 -1.83 12.72 0.08
C SER A 1 -2.07 12.87 1.56
N HIS A 2 -2.74 11.91 2.20
CA HIS A 2 -3.09 11.95 3.63
C HIS A 2 -1.84 12.04 4.53
N GLY A 3 -1.91 12.78 5.64
CA GLY A 3 -0.82 12.90 6.62
C GLY A 3 0.23 13.98 6.32
N ASN A 4 -0.13 15.06 5.60
CA ASN A 4 0.69 16.27 5.41
C ASN A 4 2.13 16.06 4.92
N LYS A 5 2.43 14.93 4.27
CA LYS A 5 3.78 14.53 3.83
C LYS A 5 4.79 14.32 4.97
N GLU A 6 4.35 14.23 6.22
CA GLU A 6 5.22 14.04 7.39
C GLU A 6 5.48 12.57 7.72
N GLY A 7 4.76 11.65 7.06
CA GLY A 7 4.93 10.23 7.24
C GLY A 7 3.96 9.41 6.40
N PHE A 8 4.06 8.08 6.53
CA PHE A 8 3.15 7.15 5.88
C PHE A 8 1.91 6.94 6.74
N SER A 9 0.79 7.50 6.33
CA SER A 9 -0.45 7.38 7.10
C SER A 9 -1.36 6.31 6.52
N CYS A 10 -1.48 5.17 7.22
CA CYS A 10 -2.28 4.04 6.76
C CYS A 10 -3.78 4.35 6.73
N ARG A 11 -4.24 5.30 7.55
CA ARG A 11 -5.62 5.79 7.52
C ARG A 11 -6.01 6.34 6.14
N GLY A 12 -5.07 6.94 5.41
CA GLY A 12 -5.32 7.40 4.05
C GLY A 12 -5.70 6.27 3.09
N ILE A 13 -5.12 5.09 3.28
CA ILE A 13 -5.45 3.89 2.49
C ILE A 13 -6.86 3.42 2.83
N GLN A 14 -7.19 3.31 4.12
CA GLN A 14 -8.52 2.90 4.56
C GLN A 14 -9.60 3.84 3.97
N LEU A 15 -9.40 5.15 4.06
CA LEU A 15 -10.35 6.13 3.51
C LEU A 15 -10.54 5.99 2.00
N ALA A 16 -9.46 5.75 1.25
CA ALA A 16 -9.55 5.52 -0.19
C ALA A 16 -10.32 4.23 -0.51
N VAL A 17 -10.01 3.13 0.18
CA VAL A 17 -10.69 1.85 0.04
C VAL A 17 -12.18 1.97 0.37
N ASP A 18 -12.51 2.58 1.50
CA ASP A 18 -13.89 2.77 1.96
C ASP A 18 -14.71 3.54 0.92
N TRP A 19 -14.15 4.58 0.32
CA TRP A 19 -14.82 5.36 -0.73
C TRP A 19 -15.25 4.50 -1.93
N PHE A 20 -14.40 3.56 -2.37
CA PHE A 20 -14.75 2.64 -3.47
C PHE A 20 -15.73 1.57 -3.02
N LEU A 21 -15.58 1.03 -1.80
CA LEU A 21 -16.51 0.05 -1.23
C LEU A 21 -17.93 0.62 -1.09
N GLU A 22 -18.06 1.86 -0.59
CA GLU A 22 -19.34 2.57 -0.44
C GLU A 22 -20.04 2.81 -1.79
N LYS A 23 -19.27 2.88 -2.88
CA LYS A 23 -19.79 2.96 -4.25
C LYS A 23 -20.11 1.61 -4.88
N GLY A 24 -19.93 0.52 -4.14
CA GLY A 24 -20.24 -0.84 -4.59
C GLY A 24 -19.13 -1.53 -5.38
N HIS A 25 -17.92 -0.96 -5.44
CA HIS A 25 -16.78 -1.65 -6.03
C HIS A 25 -16.37 -2.82 -5.12
N LYS A 26 -16.13 -3.99 -5.72
CA LYS A 26 -15.77 -5.22 -4.99
C LYS A 26 -14.36 -5.70 -5.27
N ASP A 27 -13.82 -5.35 -6.44
CA ASP A 27 -12.46 -5.69 -6.85
C ASP A 27 -11.56 -4.48 -6.62
N ILE A 28 -10.89 -4.48 -5.48
CA ILE A 28 -10.00 -3.40 -5.04
C ILE A 28 -8.72 -4.07 -4.56
N THR A 29 -7.60 -3.73 -5.19
CA THR A 29 -6.28 -4.20 -4.78
C THR A 29 -5.39 -3.01 -4.44
N VAL A 30 -4.84 -3.01 -3.22
CA VAL A 30 -3.87 -2.02 -2.74
C VAL A 30 -2.50 -2.67 -2.66
N PHE A 31 -1.49 -2.08 -3.29
CA PHE A 31 -0.11 -2.51 -3.17
C PHE A 31 0.66 -1.66 -2.15
N VAL A 32 1.38 -2.32 -1.23
CA VAL A 32 2.25 -1.67 -0.25
C VAL A 32 3.55 -2.48 -0.10
N PRO A 33 4.74 -1.85 -0.02
CA PRO A 33 5.98 -2.58 0.27
C PRO A 33 5.93 -3.39 1.56
N ALA A 34 6.37 -4.65 1.53
CA ALA A 34 6.39 -5.50 2.73
C ALA A 34 7.19 -4.90 3.91
N TRP A 35 8.20 -4.07 3.66
CA TRP A 35 8.97 -3.41 4.71
C TRP A 35 8.14 -2.42 5.54
N ARG A 36 6.99 -1.96 5.01
CA ARG A 36 6.03 -1.16 5.79
C ARG A 36 5.36 -1.94 6.92
N LYS A 37 5.59 -3.27 7.03
CA LYS A 37 5.25 -4.08 8.22
C LYS A 37 6.30 -4.02 9.33
N GLU A 38 7.53 -3.58 9.03
CA GLU A 38 8.58 -3.42 10.03
C GLU A 38 8.22 -2.31 11.02
N GLN A 39 8.83 -2.33 12.20
CA GLN A 39 8.61 -1.29 13.22
C GLN A 39 8.90 0.11 12.64
N SER A 40 8.04 1.08 13.00
CA SER A 40 8.20 2.49 12.62
C SER A 40 9.59 3.00 13.04
N ARG A 41 10.22 3.77 12.15
CA ARG A 41 11.54 4.36 12.38
C ARG A 41 11.46 5.88 12.24
N PRO A 42 12.35 6.64 12.90
CA PRO A 42 12.35 8.11 12.78
C PRO A 42 12.51 8.63 11.35
N ASP A 43 13.26 7.90 10.50
CA ASP A 43 13.50 8.23 9.09
C ASP A 43 12.37 7.78 8.16
N ALA A 44 11.46 6.94 8.63
CA ALA A 44 10.32 6.44 7.88
C ALA A 44 9.10 6.26 8.80
N PRO A 45 8.57 7.35 9.36
CA PRO A 45 7.45 7.28 10.29
C PRO A 45 6.22 6.70 9.60
N ILE A 46 5.49 5.86 10.32
CA ILE A 46 4.23 5.25 9.90
C ILE A 46 3.21 5.34 11.04
N THR A 47 1.98 5.72 10.72
CA THR A 47 0.85 5.77 11.66
C THR A 47 -0.19 4.70 11.30
N ASP A 48 -0.92 4.22 12.31
CA ASP A 48 -2.06 3.30 12.15
C ASP A 48 -1.70 2.01 11.39
N GLN A 49 -0.50 1.47 11.65
CA GLN A 49 0.08 0.35 10.89
C GLN A 49 -0.78 -0.92 10.92
N GLU A 50 -1.59 -1.11 11.96
CA GLU A 50 -2.55 -2.21 12.10
C GLU A 50 -3.57 -2.26 10.95
N ILE A 51 -3.89 -1.12 10.33
CA ILE A 51 -4.78 -1.05 9.15
C ILE A 51 -4.23 -1.91 8.00
N LEU A 52 -2.91 -1.91 7.79
CA LEU A 52 -2.32 -2.69 6.70
C LEU A 52 -2.57 -4.19 6.88
N ARG A 53 -2.48 -4.67 8.13
CA ARG A 53 -2.75 -6.09 8.46
C ARG A 53 -4.24 -6.42 8.35
N LYS A 54 -5.11 -5.47 8.68
CA LYS A 54 -6.57 -5.63 8.52
C LYS A 54 -6.92 -5.79 7.04
N LEU A 55 -6.45 -4.87 6.19
CA LEU A 55 -6.71 -4.91 4.75
C LEU A 55 -6.07 -6.13 4.06
N GLU A 56 -4.91 -6.61 4.55
CA GLU A 56 -4.30 -7.87 4.08
C GLU A 56 -5.21 -9.07 4.38
N LYS A 57 -5.79 -9.15 5.59
CA LYS A 57 -6.75 -10.21 5.96
C LYS A 57 -8.04 -10.17 5.16
N GLU A 58 -8.48 -8.97 4.79
CA GLU A 58 -9.65 -8.75 3.93
C GLU A 58 -9.36 -9.03 2.44
N LYS A 59 -8.13 -9.42 2.10
CA LYS A 59 -7.65 -9.67 0.73
C LYS A 59 -7.73 -8.43 -0.19
N ILE A 60 -7.77 -7.23 0.40
CA ILE A 60 -7.75 -5.96 -0.33
C ILE A 60 -6.31 -5.48 -0.51
N LEU A 61 -5.45 -5.69 0.49
CA LEU A 61 -4.05 -5.25 0.43
C LEU A 61 -3.10 -6.42 0.14
N VAL A 62 -2.21 -6.21 -0.82
CA VAL A 62 -1.12 -7.12 -1.17
C VAL A 62 0.21 -6.46 -0.87
N PHE A 63 1.04 -7.17 -0.09
CA PHE A 63 2.41 -6.72 0.13
C PHE A 63 3.33 -7.12 -1.01
N THR A 64 3.99 -6.13 -1.60
CA THR A 64 5.01 -6.38 -2.61
C THR A 64 6.33 -6.83 -1.97
N PRO A 65 7.12 -7.68 -2.65
CA PRO A 65 8.39 -8.16 -2.12
C PRO A 65 9.36 -7.02 -1.80
N SER A 66 9.96 -7.08 -0.61
CA SER A 66 11.11 -6.26 -0.25
C SER A 66 12.12 -7.12 0.48
N ARG A 67 13.42 -6.88 0.27
CA ARG A 67 14.48 -7.68 0.89
C ARG A 67 15.62 -6.81 1.41
N ARG A 68 16.38 -7.34 2.37
CA ARG A 68 17.65 -6.73 2.79
C ARG A 68 18.79 -7.47 2.13
N VAL A 69 19.69 -6.74 1.48
CA VAL A 69 20.92 -7.26 0.90
C VAL A 69 22.07 -6.48 1.52
N GLN A 70 22.99 -7.17 2.21
CA GLN A 70 24.14 -6.55 2.88
C GLN A 70 23.75 -5.38 3.82
N GLY A 71 22.68 -5.55 4.59
CA GLY A 71 22.18 -4.51 5.51
C GLY A 71 21.45 -3.34 4.85
N ARG A 72 21.44 -3.24 3.51
CA ARG A 72 20.69 -2.23 2.76
C ARG A 72 19.34 -2.79 2.30
N ARG A 73 18.31 -1.95 2.35
CA ARG A 73 16.98 -2.30 1.84
C ARG A 73 16.99 -2.24 0.31
N VAL A 74 16.66 -3.35 -0.32
CA VAL A 74 16.37 -3.44 -1.76
C VAL A 74 14.87 -3.55 -1.89
N VAL A 75 14.26 -2.51 -2.43
CA VAL A 75 12.82 -2.44 -2.69
C VAL A 75 12.61 -2.82 -4.16
N CYS A 76 11.75 -3.79 -4.44
CA CYS A 76 11.29 -4.02 -5.80
C CYS A 76 10.34 -2.89 -6.17
N TYR A 77 10.39 -2.38 -7.41
CA TYR A 77 9.49 -1.33 -7.87
C TYR A 77 8.04 -1.80 -7.77
N ASP A 78 7.28 -1.21 -6.85
CA ASP A 78 5.85 -1.50 -6.65
C ASP A 78 5.05 -1.13 -7.90
N ASP A 79 5.49 -0.09 -8.62
CA ASP A 79 4.89 0.42 -9.86
C ASP A 79 4.68 -0.69 -10.89
N ARG A 80 5.64 -1.62 -10.99
CA ARG A 80 5.52 -2.74 -11.93
C ARG A 80 4.38 -3.68 -11.54
N PHE A 81 4.15 -3.91 -10.25
CA PHE A 81 3.01 -4.72 -9.80
C PHE A 81 1.69 -3.99 -10.04
N ILE A 82 1.65 -2.69 -9.71
CA ILE A 82 0.46 -1.83 -9.88
C ILE A 82 0.05 -1.76 -11.35
N VAL A 83 0.99 -1.35 -12.22
CA VAL A 83 0.74 -1.18 -13.67
C VAL A 83 0.40 -2.52 -14.32
N LYS A 84 1.12 -3.59 -13.98
CA LYS A 84 0.87 -4.90 -14.55
C LYS A 84 -0.51 -5.43 -14.17
N LEU A 85 -0.91 -5.33 -12.89
CA LEU A 85 -2.22 -5.79 -12.46
C LEU A 85 -3.34 -5.03 -13.16
N ALA A 86 -3.27 -3.69 -13.15
CA ALA A 86 -4.30 -2.86 -13.79
C ALA A 86 -4.38 -3.11 -15.29
N PHE A 87 -3.25 -3.31 -15.98
CA PHE A 87 -3.24 -3.65 -17.40
C PHE A 87 -3.82 -5.05 -17.67
N ASP A 88 -3.37 -6.06 -16.94
CA ASP A 88 -3.82 -7.45 -17.14
C ASP A 88 -5.31 -7.63 -16.78
N SER A 89 -5.86 -6.80 -15.89
CA SER A 89 -7.27 -6.83 -15.47
C SER A 89 -8.16 -5.80 -16.16
N ASP A 90 -7.65 -5.02 -17.12
CA ASP A 90 -8.35 -3.88 -17.73
C ASP A 90 -8.96 -2.91 -16.69
N GLY A 91 -8.21 -2.67 -15.62
CA GLY A 91 -8.61 -1.86 -14.47
C GLY A 91 -8.10 -0.41 -14.52
N ILE A 92 -8.35 0.32 -13.44
CA ILE A 92 -7.88 1.69 -13.25
C ILE A 92 -6.81 1.77 -12.17
N ILE A 93 -5.90 2.73 -12.29
CA ILE A 93 -4.89 3.02 -11.27
C ILE A 93 -5.29 4.31 -10.53
N VAL A 94 -5.25 4.26 -9.20
CA VAL A 94 -5.42 5.44 -8.35
C VAL A 94 -4.04 5.81 -7.79
N SER A 95 -3.41 6.81 -8.39
CA SER A 95 -2.12 7.35 -7.94
C SER A 95 -2.03 8.84 -8.23
N ASN A 96 -1.19 9.53 -7.45
CA ASN A 96 -0.76 10.91 -7.70
C ASN A 96 0.76 10.99 -7.95
N ASP A 97 1.42 9.85 -8.12
CA ASP A 97 2.83 9.79 -8.53
C ASP A 97 3.02 10.45 -9.91
#